data_AF-A0A8B6CG69-F1
#
_entry.id   AF-A0A8B6CG69-F1
#
_cell.length_a   1.000
_cell.length_b   1.000
_cell.length_c   1.000
_cell.angle_alpha   90.00
_cell.angle_beta   90.00
_cell.angle_gamma   90.00
#
_symmetry.space_group_name_H-M   'P 1'
#
loop_
_entity.id
_entity.type
_entity.pdbx_description
1 polymer ?
#
loop_
_entity_poly.entity_id
_entity_poly.type
_entity_poly.pdbx_seq_one_letter_code
_entity_poly.pdbx_strand_id
1 'polypeptide(L)'
;MDLDKSLYCAILKGDVSEVQSLVERGASVNTASYPDNWSPLHYAALLNRPDVMQLLIKGNADVNLVDTNDETALHVAFFHDNIHAAELLIQNGSSLNLQNIEGRRPFEVAVNDRPHNYGKRVNFECEDSLDDIFRTMTPPVTVRKTYVMKETIAYP
;
A
#
# COMPACT_ATOMS: atom_id res chain seq x y z
N MET A 1 25.96 -16.59 -0.64
CA MET A 1 24.86 -16.10 0.24
C MET A 1 23.94 -15.32 -0.67
N ASP A 2 22.70 -15.75 -0.83
CA ASP A 2 21.72 -14.97 -1.59
C ASP A 2 21.45 -13.67 -0.85
N LEU A 3 21.93 -12.56 -1.41
CA LEU A 3 21.70 -11.21 -0.88
C LEU A 3 20.20 -10.93 -0.75
N ASP A 4 19.39 -11.47 -1.66
CA ASP A 4 17.94 -11.32 -1.64
C ASP A 4 17.31 -12.02 -0.42
N LYS A 5 17.73 -13.25 -0.11
CA LYS A 5 17.24 -13.97 1.07
C LYS A 5 17.61 -13.25 2.36
N SER A 6 18.84 -12.72 2.43
CA SER A 6 19.28 -11.89 3.55
C SER A 6 18.47 -10.60 3.67
N LEU A 7 18.11 -9.97 2.54
CA LEU A 7 17.27 -8.76 2.53
C LEU A 7 15.89 -9.03 3.13
N TYR A 8 15.23 -10.13 2.75
CA TYR A 8 13.97 -10.52 3.36
C TYR A 8 14.09 -10.73 4.88
N CYS A 9 15.13 -11.43 5.34
CA CYS A 9 15.34 -11.63 6.77
C CYS A 9 15.54 -10.30 7.52
N ALA A 10 16.26 -9.34 6.93
CA ALA A 10 16.46 -8.02 7.52
C ALA A 10 15.14 -7.22 7.61
N ILE A 11 14.31 -7.27 6.57
CA ILE A 11 12.98 -6.63 6.54
C ILE A 11 12.05 -7.22 7.60
N LEU A 12 12.02 -8.55 7.71
CA LEU A 12 11.20 -9.25 8.70
C LEU A 12 11.60 -8.88 10.14
N LYS A 13 12.89 -8.67 10.39
CA LYS A 13 13.40 -8.19 11.69
C LYS A 13 13.17 -6.69 11.91
N GLY A 14 12.96 -5.92 10.84
CA GLY A 14 12.93 -4.46 10.87
C GLY A 14 14.30 -3.83 11.09
N ASP A 15 15.39 -4.52 10.74
CA ASP A 15 16.74 -3.99 10.88
C ASP A 15 17.08 -3.04 9.72
N VAL A 16 16.78 -1.77 9.92
CA VAL A 16 16.99 -0.68 8.95
C VAL A 16 18.46 -0.59 8.51
N SER A 17 19.41 -0.85 9.41
CA SER A 17 20.85 -0.75 9.11
C SER A 17 21.30 -1.89 8.22
N GLU A 18 20.84 -3.12 8.51
CA GLU A 18 21.10 -4.29 7.68
C GLU A 18 20.45 -4.14 6.29
N VAL A 19 19.21 -3.67 6.22
CA VAL A 19 18.53 -3.37 4.95
C VAL A 19 19.33 -2.37 4.13
N GLN A 20 19.72 -1.24 4.72
CA GLN A 20 20.50 -0.22 4.01
C GLN A 20 21.81 -0.80 3.46
N SER A 21 22.57 -1.54 4.28
CA SER A 21 23.83 -2.14 3.84
C SER A 21 23.63 -3.14 2.69
N LEU A 22 22.56 -3.93 2.72
CA LEU A 22 22.26 -4.90 1.68
C LEU A 22 21.88 -4.20 0.36
N VAL A 23 21.08 -3.14 0.42
CA VAL A 23 20.73 -2.32 -0.75
C VAL A 23 21.98 -1.67 -1.36
N GLU A 24 22.86 -1.10 -0.53
CA GLU A 24 24.14 -0.52 -0.98
C GLU A 24 25.08 -1.57 -1.60
N ARG A 25 24.99 -2.83 -1.16
CA ARG A 25 25.73 -3.96 -1.73
C ARG A 25 25.12 -4.53 -3.02
N GLY A 26 24.03 -3.94 -3.51
CA GLY A 26 23.36 -4.35 -4.75
C GLY A 26 22.38 -5.51 -4.56
N ALA A 27 21.79 -5.69 -3.37
CA ALA A 27 20.64 -6.58 -3.21
C ALA A 27 19.49 -6.09 -4.09
N SER A 28 18.78 -7.01 -4.75
CA SER A 28 17.68 -6.63 -5.64
C SER A 28 16.45 -6.30 -4.80
N VAL A 29 16.07 -5.02 -4.78
CA VAL A 29 14.91 -4.50 -4.04
C VAL A 29 13.56 -4.86 -4.68
N ASN A 30 13.59 -5.36 -5.91
CA ASN A 30 12.43 -5.83 -6.67
C ASN A 30 12.39 -7.35 -6.81
N THR A 31 13.21 -8.07 -6.03
CA THR A 31 13.17 -9.53 -6.06
C THR A 31 11.77 -9.98 -5.68
N ALA A 32 11.22 -10.95 -6.40
CA ALA A 32 9.96 -11.59 -6.07
C ALA A 32 10.25 -12.81 -5.18
N SER A 33 9.57 -12.95 -4.04
CA SER A 33 9.69 -14.14 -3.20
C SER A 33 8.87 -15.29 -3.80
N TYR A 34 9.28 -16.53 -3.56
CA TYR A 34 8.47 -17.70 -3.92
C TYR A 34 7.73 -18.19 -2.66
N PRO A 35 6.43 -18.56 -2.71
CA PRO A 35 5.62 -18.77 -3.92
C PRO A 35 4.78 -17.56 -4.39
N ASP A 36 4.58 -16.54 -3.56
CA ASP A 36 3.55 -15.52 -3.77
C ASP A 36 4.02 -14.32 -4.62
N ASN A 37 5.24 -14.34 -5.14
CA ASN A 37 5.89 -13.20 -5.82
C ASN A 37 5.95 -11.91 -5.00
N TRP A 38 5.97 -12.00 -3.66
CA TRP A 38 6.04 -10.82 -2.83
C TRP A 38 7.38 -10.13 -2.93
N SER A 39 7.35 -8.83 -3.23
CA SER A 39 8.53 -8.00 -3.20
C SER A 39 8.91 -7.57 -1.78
N PRO A 40 10.16 -7.14 -1.55
CA PRO A 40 10.56 -6.45 -0.32
C PRO A 40 9.56 -5.38 0.15
N LEU A 41 8.98 -4.64 -0.78
CA LEU A 41 8.02 -3.57 -0.48
C LEU A 41 6.66 -4.11 0.01
N HIS A 42 6.21 -5.26 -0.49
CA HIS A 42 5.01 -5.94 0.03
C HIS A 42 5.20 -6.34 1.50
N TYR A 43 6.34 -6.95 1.85
CA TYR A 43 6.64 -7.30 3.24
C TYR A 43 6.76 -6.08 4.14
N ALA A 44 7.42 -5.02 3.66
CA ALA A 44 7.55 -3.78 4.44
C ALA A 44 6.20 -3.09 4.67
N ALA A 45 5.30 -3.13 3.68
CA ALA A 45 3.93 -2.62 3.79
C ALA A 45 3.06 -3.47 4.74
N LEU A 46 3.16 -4.80 4.66
CA LEU A 46 2.50 -5.74 5.59
C LEU A 46 2.90 -5.49 7.05
N LEU A 47 4.19 -5.31 7.29
CA LEU A 47 4.75 -5.13 8.63
C LEU A 47 4.66 -3.68 9.14
N ASN A 48 4.07 -2.76 8.37
CA ASN A 48 3.98 -1.33 8.67
C ASN A 48 5.34 -0.71 9.05
N ARG A 49 6.35 -0.90 8.19
CA ARG A 49 7.73 -0.42 8.43
C ARG A 49 8.09 0.73 7.47
N PRO A 50 7.58 1.95 7.70
CA PRO A 50 7.81 3.08 6.79
C PRO A 50 9.29 3.38 6.60
N ASP A 51 10.13 3.25 7.63
CA ASP A 51 11.58 3.49 7.53
C ASP A 51 12.25 2.54 6.52
N VAL A 52 11.87 1.26 6.56
CA VAL A 52 12.35 0.24 5.62
C VAL A 52 11.82 0.52 4.21
N MET A 53 10.54 0.90 4.10
CA MET A 53 9.93 1.26 2.81
C MET A 53 10.67 2.44 2.15
N GLN A 54 11.03 3.48 2.92
CA GLN A 54 11.80 4.61 2.39
C GLN A 54 13.16 4.16 1.84
N LEU A 55 13.86 3.26 2.53
CA LEU A 55 15.13 2.72 2.04
C LEU A 55 14.96 1.93 0.74
N LEU A 56 13.94 1.08 0.67
CA LEU A 56 13.63 0.30 -0.53
C LEU A 56 13.30 1.22 -1.72
N ILE A 57 12.46 2.24 -1.51
CA ILE A 57 12.09 3.21 -2.55
C ILE A 57 13.30 4.03 -3.00
N LYS A 58 14.17 4.46 -2.06
CA LYS A 58 15.46 5.10 -2.40
C LYS A 58 16.38 4.18 -3.19
N GLY A 59 16.27 2.87 -2.98
CA GLY A 59 16.95 1.83 -3.77
C GLY A 59 16.30 1.52 -5.12
N ASN A 60 15.38 2.36 -5.61
CA ASN A 60 14.62 2.16 -6.85
C ASN A 60 13.67 0.94 -6.81
N ALA A 61 13.06 0.67 -5.66
CA ALA A 61 11.96 -0.29 -5.59
C ALA A 61 10.77 0.19 -6.42
N ASP A 62 10.17 -0.71 -7.19
CA ASP A 62 8.95 -0.46 -7.94
C ASP A 62 7.74 -0.52 -7.00
N VAL A 63 7.15 0.65 -6.78
CA VAL A 63 5.97 0.83 -5.90
C VAL A 63 4.70 0.19 -6.47
N ASN A 64 4.67 -0.08 -7.78
CA ASN A 64 3.54 -0.68 -8.48
C ASN A 64 3.77 -2.14 -8.84
N LEU A 65 4.84 -2.75 -8.31
CA LEU A 65 5.09 -4.17 -8.51
C LEU A 65 3.92 -4.97 -7.94
N VAL A 66 3.48 -5.97 -8.69
CA VAL A 66 2.36 -6.83 -8.34
C VAL A 66 2.84 -8.21 -7.93
N ASP A 67 2.09 -8.85 -7.05
CA ASP A 67 2.28 -10.23 -6.63
C ASP A 67 1.53 -11.24 -7.53
N THR A 68 1.42 -12.51 -7.13
CA THR A 68 0.68 -13.52 -7.91
C THR A 68 -0.82 -13.27 -8.03
N ASN A 69 -1.38 -12.41 -7.19
CA ASN A 69 -2.79 -12.05 -7.14
C ASN A 69 -3.05 -10.68 -7.78
N ASP A 70 -2.09 -10.15 -8.54
CA ASP A 70 -2.10 -8.78 -9.05
C ASP A 70 -2.24 -7.73 -7.93
N GLU A 71 -1.89 -8.08 -6.69
CA GLU A 71 -1.92 -7.16 -5.56
C GLU A 71 -0.60 -6.39 -5.49
N THR A 72 -0.71 -5.09 -5.27
CA THR A 72 0.44 -4.23 -5.02
C THR A 72 0.68 -4.08 -3.52
N ALA A 73 1.84 -3.55 -3.14
CA ALA A 73 2.13 -3.19 -1.74
C ALA A 73 1.06 -2.29 -1.12
N LEU A 74 0.36 -1.48 -1.92
CA LEU A 74 -0.74 -0.64 -1.47
C LEU A 74 -2.02 -1.44 -1.16
N HIS A 75 -2.33 -2.50 -1.93
CA HIS A 75 -3.42 -3.41 -1.59
C HIS A 75 -3.17 -4.05 -0.23
N VAL A 76 -1.95 -4.54 0.00
CA VAL A 76 -1.53 -5.13 1.27
C VAL A 76 -1.64 -4.12 2.42
N ALA A 77 -1.17 -2.88 2.22
CA ALA A 77 -1.27 -1.84 3.24
C ALA A 77 -2.74 -1.55 3.64
N PHE A 78 -3.64 -1.48 2.66
CA PHE A 78 -5.07 -1.26 2.91
C PHE A 78 -5.75 -2.46 3.57
N PHE A 79 -5.44 -3.69 3.13
CA PHE A 79 -5.97 -4.91 3.72
C PHE A 79 -5.62 -5.01 5.23
N HIS A 80 -4.42 -4.57 5.60
CA HIS A 80 -3.94 -4.60 6.98
C HIS A 80 -4.18 -3.30 7.79
N ASP A 81 -4.89 -2.31 7.23
CA ASP A 81 -5.13 -0.99 7.86
C ASP A 81 -3.83 -0.24 8.25
N ASN A 82 -2.76 -0.46 7.48
CA ASN A 82 -1.46 0.15 7.71
C ASN A 82 -1.41 1.54 7.06
N ILE A 83 -2.09 2.51 7.69
CA ILE A 83 -2.25 3.88 7.16
C ILE A 83 -0.90 4.55 6.82
N HIS A 84 0.10 4.43 7.70
CA HIS A 84 1.42 5.05 7.46
C HIS A 84 2.13 4.45 6.24
N ALA A 85 2.02 3.14 6.04
CA ALA A 85 2.55 2.47 4.85
C ALA A 85 1.80 2.92 3.59
N ALA A 86 0.47 3.03 3.66
CA ALA A 86 -0.37 3.48 2.55
C ALA A 86 -0.05 4.94 2.14
N GLU A 87 0.04 5.86 3.11
CA GLU A 87 0.43 7.25 2.88
C GLU A 87 1.78 7.34 2.17
N LEU A 88 2.76 6.58 2.64
CA LEU A 88 4.10 6.57 2.07
C LEU A 88 4.10 6.05 0.63
N LEU A 89 3.38 4.99 0.34
CA LEU A 89 3.25 4.45 -1.02
C LEU A 89 2.57 5.45 -1.97
N ILE A 90 1.51 6.10 -1.51
CA ILE A 90 0.79 7.13 -2.29
C ILE A 90 1.70 8.31 -2.59
N GLN A 91 2.44 8.81 -1.60
CA GLN A 91 3.40 9.90 -1.77
C GLN A 91 4.52 9.56 -2.76
N ASN A 92 4.88 8.27 -2.90
CA ASN A 92 5.91 7.80 -3.79
C ASN A 92 5.37 7.29 -5.15
N GLY A 93 4.14 7.65 -5.51
CA GLY A 93 3.58 7.42 -6.85
C GLY A 93 2.94 6.05 -7.06
N SER A 94 2.51 5.37 -5.97
CA SER A 94 1.72 4.15 -6.08
C SER A 94 0.39 4.43 -6.79
N SER A 95 0.04 3.57 -7.73
CA SER A 95 -1.21 3.65 -8.49
C SER A 95 -2.36 3.12 -7.66
N LEU A 96 -3.41 3.94 -7.55
CA LEU A 96 -4.64 3.64 -6.82
C LEU A 96 -5.72 3.00 -7.69
N ASN A 97 -5.43 2.85 -8.99
CA ASN A 97 -6.36 2.33 -9.99
C ASN A 97 -6.02 0.90 -10.43
N LEU A 98 -4.89 0.34 -9.97
CA LEU A 98 -4.54 -1.05 -10.26
C LEU A 98 -5.54 -1.97 -9.59
N GLN A 99 -6.03 -2.94 -10.34
CA GLN A 99 -6.99 -3.93 -9.84
C GLN A 99 -6.27 -5.24 -9.64
N ASN A 100 -6.54 -5.88 -8.50
CA ASN A 100 -6.11 -7.25 -8.24
C ASN A 100 -6.92 -8.25 -9.09
N ILE A 101 -6.63 -9.55 -8.99
CA ILE A 101 -7.33 -10.61 -9.74
C ILE A 101 -8.84 -10.65 -9.51
N GLU A 102 -9.33 -10.10 -8.39
CA GLU A 102 -10.75 -10.00 -8.07
C GLU A 102 -11.41 -8.74 -8.66
N GLY A 103 -10.65 -7.95 -9.43
CA GLY A 103 -11.10 -6.67 -9.99
C GLY A 103 -11.15 -5.54 -8.96
N ARG A 104 -10.59 -5.74 -7.75
CA ARG A 104 -10.65 -4.79 -6.64
C ARG A 104 -9.46 -3.85 -6.67
N ARG A 105 -9.72 -2.56 -6.48
CA ARG A 105 -8.69 -1.54 -6.26
C ARG A 105 -8.11 -1.63 -4.85
N PRO A 106 -6.95 -1.00 -4.55
CA PRO A 106 -6.33 -1.10 -3.23
C PRO A 106 -7.27 -0.69 -2.09
N PHE A 107 -8.02 0.39 -2.28
CA PHE A 107 -8.98 0.87 -1.27
C PHE A 107 -10.18 -0.08 -1.10
N GLU A 108 -10.60 -0.79 -2.15
CA GLU A 108 -11.76 -1.68 -2.13
C GLU A 108 -11.47 -2.98 -1.37
N VAL A 109 -10.21 -3.40 -1.34
CA VAL A 109 -9.75 -4.56 -0.57
C VAL A 109 -9.98 -4.37 0.94
N ALA A 110 -9.76 -3.16 1.46
CA ALA A 110 -10.01 -2.84 2.87
C ALA A 110 -11.48 -2.91 3.27
N VAL A 111 -12.42 -2.85 2.32
CA VAL A 111 -13.85 -2.77 2.61
C VAL A 111 -14.51 -4.14 2.60
N ASN A 112 -14.11 -5.01 1.67
CA ASN A 112 -14.82 -6.26 1.39
C ASN A 112 -14.36 -7.47 2.21
N ASP A 113 -13.08 -7.50 2.62
CA ASP A 113 -12.49 -8.68 3.27
C ASP A 113 -12.22 -8.50 4.76
N ARG A 114 -12.74 -7.44 5.41
CA ARG A 114 -12.54 -7.24 6.86
C ARG A 114 -13.04 -8.47 7.63
N PRO A 115 -12.18 -9.32 8.22
CA PRO A 115 -12.64 -10.31 9.14
C PRO A 115 -13.24 -9.53 10.32
N HIS A 116 -14.48 -9.87 10.66
CA HIS A 116 -15.26 -9.23 11.71
C HIS A 116 -14.39 -8.84 12.92
N ASN A 117 -14.52 -7.57 13.34
CA ASN A 117 -14.14 -7.03 14.66
C ASN A 117 -12.82 -6.22 14.75
N TYR A 118 -12.80 -5.00 14.20
CA TYR A 118 -12.17 -3.85 14.87
C TYR A 118 -13.00 -2.59 14.57
N GLY A 119 -13.87 -2.24 15.52
CA GLY A 119 -14.80 -1.11 15.48
C GLY A 119 -14.12 0.26 15.57
N LYS A 120 -13.13 0.54 14.71
CA LYS A 120 -12.89 1.88 14.22
C LYS A 120 -13.33 1.91 12.78
N ARG A 121 -14.50 2.51 12.57
CA ARG A 121 -14.71 3.24 11.33
C ARG A 121 -13.57 4.25 11.29
N VAL A 122 -12.51 3.99 10.52
CA VAL A 122 -11.98 5.08 9.70
C VAL A 122 -13.17 5.47 8.85
N ASN A 123 -14.00 6.36 9.39
CA ASN A 123 -14.66 7.32 8.53
C ASN A 123 -13.47 7.90 7.78
N PHE A 124 -13.27 7.43 6.54
CA PHE A 124 -12.77 8.30 5.49
C PHE A 124 -13.85 9.38 5.32
N GLU A 125 -14.07 10.18 6.37
CA GLU A 125 -14.38 11.58 6.19
C GLU A 125 -13.12 12.07 5.47
N CYS A 126 -13.24 12.12 4.15
CA CYS A 126 -12.48 12.96 3.28
C CYS A 126 -12.59 14.40 3.78
N GLU A 127 -12.01 14.71 4.93
CA GLU A 127 -11.82 16.06 5.42
C GLU A 127 -10.33 16.19 5.74
N ASP A 128 -9.66 16.77 4.76
CA ASP A 128 -8.53 17.71 4.92
C ASP A 128 -7.11 17.29 4.52
N SER A 129 -6.85 16.12 3.91
CA SER A 129 -5.48 15.87 3.39
C SER A 129 -5.36 15.09 2.08
N LEU A 130 -6.10 13.98 1.90
CA LEU A 130 -5.95 13.17 0.68
C LEU A 130 -6.74 13.72 -0.52
N ASP A 131 -7.86 14.41 -0.28
CA ASP A 131 -8.69 14.98 -1.35
C ASP A 131 -7.96 16.04 -2.19
N ASP A 132 -7.05 16.81 -1.60
CA ASP A 132 -6.24 17.79 -2.33
C ASP A 132 -5.19 17.12 -3.23
N ILE A 133 -4.63 15.97 -2.82
CA ILE A 133 -3.73 15.18 -3.66
C ILE A 133 -4.51 14.56 -4.84
N PHE A 134 -5.72 14.04 -4.58
CA PHE A 134 -6.58 13.46 -5.62
C PHE A 134 -7.15 14.51 -6.60
N ARG A 135 -7.48 15.72 -6.14
CA ARG A 135 -7.95 16.84 -6.98
C ARG A 135 -6.85 17.46 -7.84
N THR A 136 -5.62 17.54 -7.34
CA THR A 136 -4.52 18.18 -8.06
C THR A 136 -3.89 17.29 -9.13
N MET A 137 -4.07 15.97 -9.03
CA MET A 137 -3.50 14.99 -9.99
C MET A 137 -4.44 14.59 -11.14
N THR A 138 -5.68 15.10 -11.20
CA THR A 138 -6.62 14.80 -12.29
C THR A 138 -6.99 16.06 -13.11
N PRO A 139 -6.63 16.19 -14.40
CA PRO A 139 -7.31 17.13 -15.29
C PRO A 139 -8.77 16.64 -15.48
N PRO A 140 -9.71 17.52 -15.85
CA PRO A 140 -11.14 17.32 -15.63
C PRO A 140 -11.71 16.23 -16.56
N VAL A 141 -11.59 14.97 -16.16
CA VAL A 141 -12.33 13.89 -16.80
C VAL A 141 -13.72 13.89 -16.18
N THR A 142 -14.69 14.22 -17.02
CA THR A 142 -16.12 14.29 -16.72
C THR A 142 -16.61 12.91 -16.25
N VAL A 143 -16.51 12.61 -14.97
CA VAL A 143 -17.30 11.53 -14.36
C VAL A 143 -18.61 12.15 -13.90
N ARG A 144 -19.67 11.93 -14.69
CA ARG A 144 -21.04 12.30 -14.34
C ARG A 144 -21.42 11.66 -13.00
N LYS A 145 -21.70 12.55 -12.04
CA LYS A 145 -22.49 12.43 -10.79
C LYS A 145 -23.32 11.14 -10.62
N THR A 146 -23.26 10.58 -9.40
CA THR A 146 -24.40 10.48 -8.46
C THR A 146 -23.90 10.04 -7.07
N TYR A 147 -23.48 11.00 -6.22
CA TYR A 147 -23.58 10.83 -4.77
C TYR A 147 -24.70 11.76 -4.30
N VAL A 148 -25.89 11.18 -4.15
CA VAL A 148 -26.99 11.79 -3.40
C VAL A 148 -27.09 10.95 -2.13
N MET A 149 -26.41 11.38 -1.07
CA MET A 149 -26.71 10.92 0.28
C MET A 149 -27.37 12.09 1.01
N LYS A 150 -28.69 12.15 0.90
CA LYS A 150 -29.52 12.82 1.90
C LYS A 150 -29.68 11.84 3.06
N GLU A 151 -29.02 12.08 4.18
CA GLU A 151 -29.46 11.49 5.45
C GLU A 151 -30.48 12.43 6.08
N THR A 152 -31.74 12.19 5.76
CA THR A 152 -32.85 12.56 6.64
C THR A 152 -33.17 11.31 7.41
N ILE A 153 -32.86 11.24 8.71
CA ILE A 153 -33.80 10.84 9.77
C ILE A 153 -33.17 10.96 11.17
N ALA A 154 -33.67 11.94 11.92
CA ALA A 154 -33.66 11.94 13.38
C ALA A 154 -34.75 10.99 13.88
N TYR A 155 -34.47 10.21 14.93
CA TYR A 155 -35.46 9.41 15.63
C TYR A 155 -35.18 9.38 17.15
N PRO A 156 -36.23 9.14 17.94
CA PRO A 156 -36.72 10.05 18.99
C PRO A 156 -36.04 9.95 20.35
#